data_AF-A0A2M7NAS0-F1
#
_entry.id   AF-A0A2M7NAS0-F1
#
_cell.length_a   1.000
_cell.length_b   1.000
_cell.length_c   1.000
_cell.angle_alpha   90.00
_cell.angle_beta   90.00
_cell.angle_gamma   90.00
#
_symmetry.space_group_name_H-M   'P 1'
#
loop_
_entity.id
_entity.type
_entity.pdbx_description
1 polymer ?
#
loop_
_entity_poly.entity_id
_entity_poly.type
_entity_poly.pdbx_seq_one_letter_code
_entity_poly.pdbx_strand_id
1 'polypeptide(L)' 'SVGGKPDEKSVYYFAGIDGARFKRPVSPGDQLILKVELTRSMRGVFKYKAVAEVDGQLAAEAELMCTVKSVA' A
#
# COMPACT_ATOMS: atom_id res chain seq x y z
N SER A 1 21.98 4.05 8.85
CA SER A 1 21.22 2.94 9.45
C SER A 1 19.76 3.34 9.59
N VAL A 2 18.93 3.05 8.58
CA VAL A 2 17.49 3.37 8.63
C VAL A 2 16.80 2.28 9.46
N GLY A 3 16.96 2.36 10.78
CA GLY A 3 16.43 1.42 11.78
C GLY A 3 15.41 2.04 12.73
N GLY A 4 14.98 3.27 12.48
CA GLY A 4 13.91 3.93 13.22
C GLY A 4 12.54 3.61 12.62
N LYS A 5 11.51 3.57 13.48
CA LYS A 5 10.12 3.62 12.99
C LYS A 5 9.92 4.91 12.17
N PRO A 6 9.15 4.86 11.08
CA PRO A 6 8.77 6.06 10.34
C PRO A 6 8.17 7.11 11.27
N ASP A 7 8.54 8.37 11.07
CA ASP A 7 8.08 9.54 11.82
C ASP A 7 7.46 10.59 10.86
N GLU A 8 7.12 11.77 11.37
CA GLU A 8 6.51 12.85 10.57
C GLU A 8 7.41 13.36 9.44
N LYS A 9 8.72 13.09 9.49
CA LYS A 9 9.69 13.47 8.46
C LYS A 9 9.96 12.33 7.47
N SER A 10 9.29 11.20 7.64
CA SER A 10 9.47 10.02 6.81
C SER A 10 8.50 10.03 5.64
N VAL A 11 9.04 9.99 4.42
CA VAL A 11 8.25 9.89 3.19
C VAL A 11 8.34 8.47 2.64
N TYR A 12 7.16 7.89 2.36
CA TYR A 12 7.04 6.62 1.67
C TYR A 12 7.10 6.84 0.16
N TYR A 13 8.10 6.24 -0.48
CA TYR A 13 8.22 6.17 -1.92
C TYR A 13 7.69 4.83 -2.40
N PHE A 14 6.75 4.88 -3.33
CA PHE A 14 6.21 3.70 -3.97
C PHE A 14 7.25 3.11 -4.92
N ALA A 15 7.74 1.92 -4.59
CA ALA A 15 8.91 1.32 -5.23
C ALA A 15 8.53 0.22 -6.21
N GLY A 16 7.36 -0.40 -6.06
CA GLY A 16 6.90 -1.41 -6.98
C GLY A 16 5.52 -1.97 -6.62
N ILE A 17 4.94 -2.67 -7.59
CA ILE A 17 3.69 -3.41 -7.45
C ILE A 17 3.90 -4.80 -8.04
N ASP A 18 3.36 -5.80 -7.37
CA ASP A 18 3.20 -7.13 -7.94
C ASP A 18 1.75 -7.59 -7.85
N GLY A 19 1.35 -8.47 -8.77
CA GLY A 19 0.05 -9.14 -8.71
C GLY A 19 -1.17 -8.21 -8.81
N ALA A 20 -1.03 -6.97 -9.29
CA ALA A 20 -2.17 -6.06 -9.39
C ALA A 20 -3.29 -6.65 -10.27
N ARG A 21 -4.51 -6.70 -9.74
CA ARG A 21 -5.71 -7.13 -10.45
C ARG A 21 -6.85 -6.16 -10.20
N PHE A 22 -7.58 -5.87 -11.26
CA PHE A 22 -8.77 -5.02 -11.25
C PHE A 22 -9.95 -5.90 -11.63
N LYS A 23 -10.88 -6.11 -10.70
CA LYS A 23 -11.98 -7.07 -10.87
C LYS A 23 -13.26 -6.39 -11.35
N ARG A 24 -13.44 -5.11 -10.99
CA ARG A 24 -14.58 -4.27 -11.41
C ARG A 24 -14.17 -2.80 -11.49
N PRO A 25 -14.82 -2.01 -12.35
CA PRO A 25 -14.68 -0.56 -12.33
C PRO A 25 -15.24 0.03 -11.02
N VAL A 26 -14.65 1.15 -10.59
CA VAL A 26 -15.13 2.00 -9.49
C VAL A 26 -15.67 3.29 -10.11
N SER A 27 -16.83 3.75 -9.67
CA SER A 27 -17.56 4.88 -10.25
C SER A 27 -17.81 6.00 -9.22
N PRO A 28 -18.14 7.22 -9.65
CA PRO A 28 -18.54 8.28 -8.72
C PRO A 28 -19.70 7.83 -7.83
N GLY A 29 -19.56 8.07 -6.52
CA GLY A 29 -20.52 7.62 -5.50
C GLY A 29 -20.10 6.35 -4.77
N ASP A 30 -19.21 5.53 -5.35
CA ASP A 30 -18.68 4.34 -4.67
C ASP A 30 -17.79 4.76 -3.48
N GLN A 31 -17.98 4.11 -2.33
CA GLN A 31 -17.04 4.18 -1.24
C GLN A 31 -15.97 3.09 -1.39
N LEU A 32 -14.73 3.49 -1.64
CA LEU A 32 -13.60 2.57 -1.73
C LEU A 32 -13.03 2.28 -0.33
N ILE A 33 -13.21 1.05 0.15
CA ILE A 33 -12.64 0.59 1.41
C ILE A 33 -11.26 -0.02 1.14
N LEU A 34 -10.21 0.64 1.63
CA LEU A 34 -8.82 0.18 1.48
C LEU A 34 -8.39 -0.62 2.72
N LYS A 35 -8.16 -1.91 2.54
CA LYS A 35 -7.63 -2.82 3.56
C LYS A 35 -6.18 -3.12 3.22
N VAL A 36 -5.26 -2.75 4.11
CA VAL A 36 -3.83 -2.88 3.87
C VAL A 36 -3.17 -3.55 5.08
N GLU A 37 -2.41 -4.61 4.84
CA GLU A 37 -1.68 -5.35 5.85
C GLU A 37 -0.18 -5.29 5.56
N LEU A 38 0.64 -4.93 6.55
CA LEU A 38 2.10 -5.00 6.45
C LEU A 38 2.53 -6.46 6.54
N THR A 39 3.06 -7.02 5.45
CA THR A 39 3.50 -8.42 5.39
C THR A 39 5.01 -8.57 5.58
N ARG A 40 5.80 -7.52 5.30
CA ARG A 40 7.25 -7.54 5.50
C ARG A 40 7.81 -6.14 5.74
N SER A 41 8.76 -6.03 6.67
CA SER A 41 9.63 -4.86 6.81
C SER A 41 11.08 -5.33 6.96
N MET A 42 11.95 -4.91 6.03
CA MET A 42 13.36 -5.29 6.06
C MET A 42 14.22 -4.27 5.32
N ARG A 43 15.29 -3.79 5.97
CA ARG A 43 16.32 -2.91 5.34
C ARG A 43 15.72 -1.68 4.62
N GLY A 44 14.69 -1.07 5.21
CA GLY A 44 14.02 0.11 4.64
C GLY A 44 13.05 -0.19 3.49
N VAL A 45 12.82 -1.47 3.16
CA VAL A 45 11.79 -1.93 2.23
C VAL A 45 10.60 -2.49 3.01
N PHE A 46 9.42 -2.06 2.64
CA PHE A 46 8.15 -2.47 3.22
C PHE A 46 7.31 -3.14 2.14
N LYS A 47 6.73 -4.30 2.46
CA LYS A 47 5.75 -4.98 1.60
C LYS A 47 4.40 -5.02 2.28
N TYR A 48 3.37 -4.79 1.49
CA TYR A 48 1.99 -4.81 1.95
C TYR A 48 1.14 -5.68 1.05
N LYS A 49 0.18 -6.40 1.64
CA LYS A 49 -0.94 -6.96 0.91
C LYS A 49 -2.09 -5.97 0.99
N ALA A 50 -2.60 -5.54 -0.16
CA ALA A 50 -3.64 -4.53 -0.25
C ALA A 50 -4.86 -5.07 -1.01
N VAL A 51 -6.04 -4.79 -0.48
CA VAL A 51 -7.34 -5.08 -1.07
C VAL A 51 -8.17 -3.80 -1.03
N ALA A 52 -8.84 -3.50 -2.12
CA ALA A 52 -9.82 -2.42 -2.24
C ALA A 52 -11.20 -3.04 -2.52
N GLU A 53 -12.19 -2.68 -1.70
CA GLU A 53 -13.56 -3.15 -1.82
C GLU A 53 -14.55 -2.01 -2.05
N VAL A 54 -15.64 -2.28 -2.77
CA VAL A 54 -16.83 -1.42 -2.86
C VAL A 54 -18.03 -2.29 -2.50
N ASP A 55 -18.85 -1.85 -1.54
CA ASP A 55 -19.99 -2.62 -1.02
C ASP A 55 -19.62 -4.06 -0.58
N GLY A 56 -18.42 -4.22 -0.01
CA GLY A 56 -17.87 -5.52 0.42
C GLY A 56 -17.42 -6.44 -0.72
N GLN A 57 -17.48 -5.98 -1.98
CA GLN A 57 -17.01 -6.71 -3.14
C GLN A 57 -15.61 -6.26 -3.56
N LEU A 58 -14.75 -7.21 -3.89
CA LEU A 58 -13.39 -6.95 -4.35
C LEU A 58 -13.38 -6.11 -5.64
N ALA A 59 -12.83 -4.91 -5.57
CA ALA A 59 -12.60 -4.02 -6.71
C ALA A 59 -11.18 -4.15 -7.26
N ALA A 60 -10.17 -4.12 -6.38
CA ALA A 60 -8.77 -4.29 -6.75
C ALA A 60 -7.96 -4.99 -5.64
N GLU A 61 -6.88 -5.66 -6.03
CA GLU A 61 -5.92 -6.28 -5.10
C GLU A 61 -4.51 -6.15 -5.67
N ALA A 62 -3.51 -6.06 -4.78
CA ALA A 62 -2.09 -6.04 -5.16
C ALA A 62 -1.18 -6.32 -3.96
N GLU A 63 0.06 -6.74 -4.24
CA GLU A 63 1.17 -6.59 -3.32
C GLU A 63 1.91 -5.28 -3.62
N LEU A 64 2.05 -4.43 -2.60
CA LEU A 64 2.68 -3.12 -2.72
C LEU A 64 4.06 -3.13 -2.08
N MET A 65 5.05 -2.54 -2.73
CA MET A 65 6.38 -2.31 -2.18
C MET A 65 6.64 -0.81 -2.01
N CYS A 66 7.08 -0.43 -0.82
CA CYS A 66 7.48 0.94 -0.51
C CYS A 66 8.90 0.98 0.08
N THR A 67 9.56 2.12 -0.11
CA THR A 67 10.79 2.46 0.61
C THR A 67 10.59 3.73 1.41
N VAL A 68 11.26 3.86 2.55
CA VAL A 68 11.16 5.06 3.40
C VAL A 68 12.43 5.89 3.27
N LYS A 69 12.27 7.19 3.05
CA LYS A 69 13.36 8.17 3.16
C LYS A 69 12.97 9.26 4.15
N SER A 70 13.93 9.70 4.96
CA SER A 70 13.79 10.93 5.74
C SER A 70 13.96 12.12 4.81
N VAL A 71 13.01 13.05 4.86
CA VAL A 71 13.14 14.35 4.20
C VAL A 71 13.60 15.33 5.29
N ALA A 72 14.77 15.93 5.06
CA ALA A 72 15.37 16.92 5.96
C ALA A 72 14.70 18.28 5.81
#